data_AF-A0A450U3T0-F1
#
_entry.id   AF-A0A450U3T0-F1
#
_cell.length_a   1.000
_cell.length_b   1.000
_cell.length_c   1.000
_cell.angle_alpha   90.00
_cell.angle_beta   90.00
_cell.angle_gamma   90.00
#
_symmetry.space_group_name_H-M   'P 1'
#
loop_
_entity.id
_entity.type
_entity.pdbx_description
1 polymer ?
#
loop_
_entity_poly.entity_id
_entity_poly.type
_entity_poly.pdbx_seq_one_letter_code
_entity_poly.pdbx_strand_id
1 'polypeptide(L)'
;MKFPYGISDFDSLITRQFHYVDRTDHIPLLEEAGDQLLFLRPRRFGKSLLLSMLENYYDLNKADRFEELFGKLAIGQNPTAEHNRYFVLKWDFSGVSAAGDARKIEDNLYRYLNARISAFSNYYREKLPVPIEPDPEDALASFQSLLNAIQQTGHPLYLLIDEYDNFANELMIRHRPAEESRYQALLSGEGVMKALFKSVKAAASGQGLRRVFITGVSPVAMSDLTSSYNVAEDIYLLPHFNALCGFREGEISDALSVIGKECELTESQTGEALAMMRTFYNGYRFSDGVEKHVYNPTLALYFLKAFHRDCRHPRELLDSNLAMDRNKMHYIASLSEGRKLIFDALA
;
A
#
# COMPACT_ATOMS: atom_id res chain seq x y z
N MET A 1 -23.99 11.19 -3.69
CA MET A 1 -22.53 10.89 -3.57
C MET A 1 -22.15 9.51 -4.17
N LYS A 2 -20.89 9.23 -4.58
CA LYS A 2 -20.44 7.88 -5.07
C LYS A 2 -19.29 7.32 -4.22
N PHE A 3 -19.41 6.13 -3.64
CA PHE A 3 -18.37 5.55 -2.77
C PHE A 3 -17.44 4.55 -3.50
N PRO A 4 -16.09 4.71 -3.41
CA PRO A 4 -15.10 3.89 -4.12
C PRO A 4 -14.80 2.55 -3.41
N TYR A 5 -15.83 1.76 -3.09
CA TYR A 5 -15.61 0.45 -2.46
C TYR A 5 -14.91 -0.51 -3.45
N GLY A 6 -13.69 -0.92 -3.10
CA GLY A 6 -12.85 -1.81 -3.92
C GLY A 6 -12.08 -1.13 -5.05
N ILE A 7 -12.02 0.20 -5.09
CA ILE A 7 -11.25 0.95 -6.08
C ILE A 7 -9.95 1.43 -5.44
N SER A 8 -8.82 1.03 -6.02
CA SER A 8 -7.46 1.44 -5.59
C SER A 8 -6.73 2.28 -6.64
N ASP A 9 -7.33 2.49 -7.82
CA ASP A 9 -6.77 3.35 -8.86
C ASP A 9 -7.17 4.80 -8.62
N PHE A 10 -6.19 5.64 -8.27
CA PHE A 10 -6.39 7.05 -7.93
C PHE A 10 -6.89 7.85 -9.13
N ASP A 11 -6.35 7.60 -10.32
CA ASP A 11 -6.77 8.24 -11.58
C ASP A 11 -8.27 8.04 -11.82
N SER A 12 -8.73 6.78 -11.81
CA SER A 12 -10.15 6.45 -11.91
C SER A 12 -10.98 7.05 -10.78
N LEU A 13 -10.45 7.11 -9.56
CA LEU A 13 -11.16 7.64 -8.39
C LEU A 13 -11.50 9.12 -8.60
N ILE A 14 -10.51 9.92 -9.01
CA ILE A 14 -10.66 11.35 -9.26
C ILE A 14 -11.50 11.62 -10.52
N THR A 15 -11.13 11.04 -11.66
CA THR A 15 -11.79 11.31 -12.95
C THR A 15 -13.26 10.89 -12.99
N ARG A 16 -13.61 9.78 -12.30
CA ARG A 16 -14.99 9.29 -12.20
C ARG A 16 -15.77 9.91 -11.04
N GLN A 17 -15.17 10.87 -10.34
CA GLN A 17 -15.77 11.66 -9.27
C GLN A 17 -16.31 10.79 -8.13
N PHE A 18 -15.51 9.83 -7.70
CA PHE A 18 -15.79 9.12 -6.46
C PHE A 18 -15.50 10.03 -5.25
N HIS A 19 -16.15 9.74 -4.14
CA HIS A 19 -15.85 10.36 -2.86
C HIS A 19 -14.42 10.02 -2.47
N TYR A 20 -13.57 11.05 -2.48
CA TYR A 20 -12.18 11.00 -2.05
C TYR A 20 -12.03 11.90 -0.84
N VAL A 21 -11.34 11.39 0.18
CA VAL A 21 -10.89 12.22 1.28
C VAL A 21 -9.43 12.54 1.02
N ASP A 22 -9.16 13.83 0.85
CA ASP A 22 -7.84 14.30 0.45
C ASP A 22 -6.79 14.02 1.53
N ARG A 23 -5.69 13.41 1.08
CA ARG A 23 -4.48 13.11 1.85
C ARG A 23 -3.22 13.59 1.15
N THR A 24 -3.37 14.31 0.03
CA THR A 24 -2.25 14.78 -0.78
C THR A 24 -1.39 15.81 -0.05
N ASP A 25 -1.94 16.46 0.98
CA ASP A 25 -1.23 17.32 1.93
C ASP A 25 -0.09 16.60 2.70
N HIS A 26 -0.09 15.26 2.72
CA HIS A 26 0.99 14.48 3.34
C HIS A 26 2.17 14.24 2.40
N ILE A 27 2.08 14.55 1.11
CA ILE A 27 3.17 14.36 0.14
C ILE A 27 4.45 15.09 0.57
N PRO A 28 4.42 16.39 0.95
CA PRO A 28 5.64 17.07 1.42
C PRO A 28 6.22 16.42 2.68
N LEU A 29 5.38 15.92 3.59
CA LEU A 29 5.83 15.22 4.79
C LEU A 29 6.52 13.89 4.44
N LEU A 30 6.02 13.17 3.44
CA LEU A 30 6.67 11.97 2.91
C LEU A 30 8.01 12.33 2.26
N GLU A 31 8.07 13.43 1.51
CA GLU A 31 9.31 13.89 0.88
C GLU A 31 10.39 14.25 1.92
N GLU A 32 10.00 14.90 3.00
CA GLU A 32 10.86 15.30 4.12
C GLU A 32 11.28 14.12 5.02
N ALA A 33 10.42 13.10 5.17
CA ALA A 33 10.69 11.95 6.02
C ALA A 33 11.88 11.11 5.53
N GLY A 34 12.20 11.15 4.24
CA GLY A 34 13.38 10.49 3.70
C GLY A 34 13.19 9.89 2.31
N ASP A 35 14.29 9.42 1.75
CA ASP A 35 14.33 8.86 0.40
C ASP A 35 13.83 7.41 0.35
N GLN A 36 13.94 6.64 1.44
CA GLN A 36 13.55 5.23 1.48
C GLN A 36 12.64 5.00 2.69
N LEU A 37 11.37 4.70 2.46
CA LEU A 37 10.34 4.69 3.51
C LEU A 37 9.63 3.34 3.58
N LEU A 38 9.39 2.86 4.80
CA LEU A 38 8.55 1.71 5.10
C LEU A 38 7.24 2.16 5.76
N PHE A 39 6.11 1.80 5.13
CA PHE A 39 4.77 2.13 5.61
C PHE A 39 3.88 0.90 5.76
N LEU A 40 3.57 0.52 6.99
CA LEU A 40 2.78 -0.65 7.34
C LEU A 40 1.38 -0.26 7.80
N ARG A 41 0.37 -0.93 7.25
CA ARG A 41 -1.03 -0.86 7.70
C ARG A 41 -1.71 -2.21 7.49
N PRO A 42 -2.81 -2.51 8.20
CA PRO A 42 -3.61 -3.71 7.97
C PRO A 42 -4.01 -3.91 6.49
N ARG A 43 -4.43 -5.14 6.16
CA ARG A 43 -4.98 -5.42 4.83
C ARG A 43 -6.18 -4.54 4.54
N ARG A 44 -6.31 -4.10 3.29
CA ARG A 44 -7.41 -3.23 2.81
C ARG A 44 -7.56 -1.90 3.55
N PHE A 45 -6.47 -1.38 4.12
CA PHE A 45 -6.46 -0.09 4.79
C PHE A 45 -6.19 1.09 3.85
N GLY A 46 -6.13 0.90 2.53
CA GLY A 46 -5.93 2.00 1.55
C GLY A 46 -4.49 2.21 1.08
N LYS A 47 -3.54 1.33 1.46
CA LYS A 47 -2.13 1.41 1.02
C LYS A 47 -1.97 1.44 -0.50
N SER A 48 -2.67 0.58 -1.23
CA SER A 48 -2.55 0.53 -2.69
C SER A 48 -3.13 1.77 -3.38
N LEU A 49 -4.13 2.42 -2.77
CA LEU A 49 -4.64 3.72 -3.24
C LEU A 49 -3.61 4.84 -2.99
N LEU A 50 -2.95 4.83 -1.83
CA LEU A 50 -1.82 5.73 -1.54
C LEU A 50 -0.71 5.55 -2.59
N LEU A 51 -0.30 4.32 -2.89
CA LEU A 51 0.71 4.07 -3.93
C LEU A 51 0.26 4.58 -5.31
N SER A 52 -1.00 4.37 -5.69
CA SER A 52 -1.53 4.88 -6.95
C SER A 52 -1.56 6.42 -6.99
N MET A 53 -1.84 7.08 -5.87
CA MET A 53 -1.74 8.54 -5.75
C MET A 53 -0.30 9.03 -5.96
N LEU A 54 0.68 8.41 -5.29
CA LEU A 54 2.10 8.75 -5.46
C LEU A 54 2.56 8.49 -6.90
N GLU A 55 2.19 7.34 -7.48
CA GLU A 55 2.48 7.01 -8.88
C GLU A 55 1.99 8.11 -9.83
N ASN A 56 0.72 8.54 -9.72
CA ASN A 56 0.19 9.60 -10.57
C ASN A 56 0.82 10.98 -10.32
N TYR A 57 1.26 11.26 -9.08
CA TYR A 57 1.87 12.55 -8.72
C TYR A 57 3.30 12.68 -9.24
N TYR A 58 4.11 11.61 -9.16
CA TYR A 58 5.53 11.66 -9.50
C TYR A 58 5.85 11.27 -10.94
N ASP A 59 4.97 10.53 -11.62
CA ASP A 59 5.19 10.04 -12.98
C ASP A 59 5.33 11.18 -14.00
N LEU A 60 6.47 11.23 -14.69
CA LEU A 60 6.79 12.19 -15.74
C LEU A 60 5.87 12.09 -16.98
N ASN A 61 5.27 10.94 -17.25
CA ASN A 61 4.29 10.75 -18.32
C ASN A 61 2.90 11.31 -17.96
N LYS A 62 2.68 11.70 -16.70
CA LYS A 62 1.41 12.27 -16.22
C LYS A 62 1.45 13.79 -16.08
N ALA A 63 2.53 14.44 -16.50
CA ALA A 63 2.72 15.88 -16.34
C ALA A 63 1.62 16.72 -17.00
N ASP A 64 1.11 16.28 -18.15
CA ASP A 64 0.01 16.92 -18.88
C ASP A 64 -1.36 16.78 -18.18
N ARG A 65 -1.49 15.81 -17.27
CA ARG A 65 -2.72 15.52 -16.51
C ARG A 65 -2.68 16.01 -15.08
N PHE A 66 -1.64 16.75 -14.68
CA PHE A 66 -1.49 17.23 -13.30
C PHE A 66 -2.71 18.03 -12.82
N GLU A 67 -3.19 18.99 -13.62
CA GLU A 67 -4.35 19.82 -13.26
C GLU A 67 -5.64 18.99 -13.15
N GLU A 68 -5.83 18.01 -14.03
CA GLU A 68 -7.01 17.12 -13.98
C GLU A 68 -7.04 16.29 -12.70
N LEU A 69 -5.89 15.74 -12.31
CA LEU A 69 -5.78 14.78 -11.20
C LEU A 69 -5.61 15.45 -9.83
N PHE A 70 -4.88 16.56 -9.77
CA PHE A 70 -4.49 17.19 -8.51
C PHE A 70 -4.98 18.62 -8.36
N GLY A 71 -5.42 19.30 -9.43
CA GLY A 71 -5.73 20.74 -9.40
C GLY A 71 -6.73 21.16 -8.32
N LYS A 72 -7.62 20.27 -7.87
CA LYS A 72 -8.58 20.56 -6.78
C LYS A 72 -8.16 20.04 -5.40
N LEU A 73 -7.03 19.35 -5.32
CA LEU A 73 -6.49 18.74 -4.11
C LEU A 73 -5.43 19.65 -3.48
N ALA A 74 -5.14 19.43 -2.21
CA ALA A 74 -4.19 20.22 -1.43
C ALA A 74 -2.82 20.32 -2.12
N ILE A 75 -2.30 19.20 -2.65
CA ILE A 75 -1.00 19.21 -3.34
C ILE A 75 -1.03 19.89 -4.71
N GLY A 76 -2.18 19.92 -5.40
CA GLY A 76 -2.26 20.64 -6.68
C GLY A 76 -2.30 22.14 -6.49
N GLN A 77 -2.82 22.60 -5.36
CA GLN A 77 -2.77 24.01 -4.96
C GLN A 77 -1.38 24.44 -4.47
N ASN A 78 -0.53 23.49 -4.04
CA ASN A 78 0.82 23.76 -3.57
C ASN A 78 1.78 22.60 -3.95
N PRO A 79 2.14 22.44 -5.24
CA PRO A 79 3.00 21.35 -5.68
C PRO A 79 4.42 21.49 -5.15
N THR A 80 5.03 20.35 -4.83
CA THR A 80 6.46 20.26 -4.50
C THR A 80 7.31 20.33 -5.77
N ALA A 81 8.61 20.59 -5.64
CA ALA A 81 9.54 20.61 -6.78
C ALA A 81 9.68 19.23 -7.47
N GLU A 82 9.21 18.17 -6.81
CA GLU A 82 9.33 16.78 -7.23
C GLU A 82 8.17 16.30 -8.13
N HIS A 83 7.09 17.08 -8.27
CA HIS A 83 5.91 16.69 -9.05
C HIS A 83 6.27 16.33 -10.51
N ASN A 84 5.81 15.18 -10.99
CA ASN A 84 6.05 14.65 -12.34
C ASN A 84 7.53 14.63 -12.80
N ARG A 85 8.48 14.41 -11.88
CA ARG A 85 9.92 14.38 -12.18
C ARG A 85 10.54 12.99 -12.28
N TYR A 86 9.77 11.94 -12.02
CA TYR A 86 10.29 10.59 -11.85
C TYR A 86 9.83 9.64 -12.95
N PHE A 87 10.70 8.70 -13.30
CA PHE A 87 10.23 7.41 -13.73
C PHE A 87 9.66 6.67 -12.53
N VAL A 88 8.48 6.09 -12.64
CA VAL A 88 7.88 5.30 -11.56
C VAL A 88 7.87 3.83 -11.96
N LEU A 89 8.41 2.97 -11.10
CA LEU A 89 8.34 1.52 -11.21
C LEU A 89 7.62 0.97 -9.99
N LYS A 90 6.57 0.17 -10.22
CA LYS A 90 5.81 -0.47 -9.16
C LYS A 90 5.99 -1.98 -9.17
N TRP A 91 6.36 -2.53 -8.03
CA TRP A 91 6.33 -3.96 -7.72
C TRP A 91 5.22 -4.22 -6.72
N ASP A 92 4.43 -5.25 -6.96
CA ASP A 92 3.33 -5.72 -6.13
C ASP A 92 3.50 -7.24 -6.00
N PHE A 93 4.04 -7.66 -4.85
CA PHE A 93 4.39 -9.06 -4.65
C PHE A 93 3.19 -9.95 -4.33
N SER A 94 1.99 -9.40 -4.18
CA SER A 94 0.75 -10.20 -4.16
C SER A 94 0.53 -10.96 -5.47
N GLY A 95 1.10 -10.46 -6.57
CA GLY A 95 1.07 -11.10 -7.90
C GLY A 95 2.11 -12.21 -8.08
N VAL A 96 2.94 -12.51 -7.09
CA VAL A 96 3.98 -13.55 -7.18
C VAL A 96 3.59 -14.76 -6.35
N SER A 97 3.52 -15.91 -7.01
CA SER A 97 3.18 -17.17 -6.33
C SER A 97 4.36 -17.66 -5.47
N ALA A 98 4.11 -17.84 -4.17
CA ALA A 98 5.03 -18.53 -3.26
C ALA A 98 4.89 -20.07 -3.33
N ALA A 99 4.29 -20.61 -4.39
CA ALA A 99 4.15 -22.04 -4.59
C ALA A 99 5.39 -22.64 -5.27
N GLY A 100 5.89 -23.75 -4.72
CA GLY A 100 7.03 -24.48 -5.25
C GLY A 100 8.15 -24.64 -4.23
N ASP A 101 9.31 -25.09 -4.70
CA ASP A 101 10.57 -25.00 -3.96
C ASP A 101 11.19 -23.59 -4.10
N ALA A 102 12.31 -23.35 -3.42
CA ALA A 102 12.95 -22.03 -3.43
C ALA A 102 13.31 -21.56 -4.84
N ARG A 103 13.78 -22.48 -5.69
CA ARG A 103 14.17 -22.19 -7.07
C ARG A 103 12.96 -21.80 -7.93
N LYS A 104 11.83 -22.50 -7.79
CA LYS A 104 10.60 -22.15 -8.50
C LYS A 104 10.05 -20.79 -8.08
N ILE A 105 10.16 -20.46 -6.80
CA ILE A 105 9.71 -19.17 -6.25
C ILE A 105 10.61 -18.04 -6.78
N GLU A 106 11.92 -18.26 -6.84
CA GLU A 106 12.88 -17.37 -7.52
C GLU A 106 12.52 -17.16 -8.99
N ASP A 107 12.28 -18.23 -9.76
CA ASP A 107 11.85 -18.12 -11.17
C ASP A 107 10.55 -17.31 -11.32
N ASN A 108 9.60 -17.50 -10.40
CA ASN A 108 8.34 -16.77 -10.42
C ASN A 108 8.55 -15.28 -10.14
N LEU A 109 9.42 -14.95 -9.19
CA LEU A 109 9.80 -13.57 -8.88
C LEU A 109 10.52 -12.92 -10.06
N TYR A 110 11.52 -13.57 -10.64
CA TYR A 110 12.28 -13.01 -11.77
C TYR A 110 11.39 -12.81 -13.00
N ARG A 111 10.54 -13.79 -13.33
CA ARG A 111 9.54 -13.64 -14.40
C ARG A 111 8.62 -12.44 -14.15
N TYR A 112 8.16 -12.25 -12.91
CA TYR A 112 7.34 -11.11 -12.53
C TYR A 112 8.07 -9.78 -12.71
N LEU A 113 9.29 -9.67 -12.17
CA LEU A 113 10.11 -8.46 -12.24
C LEU A 113 10.44 -8.10 -13.71
N ASN A 114 10.83 -9.09 -14.53
CA ASN A 114 11.09 -8.88 -15.95
C ASN A 114 9.86 -8.46 -16.75
N ALA A 115 8.67 -8.96 -16.39
CA ALA A 115 7.42 -8.50 -16.97
C ALA A 115 7.12 -7.04 -16.58
N ARG A 116 7.40 -6.64 -15.33
CA ARG A 116 7.27 -5.23 -14.90
C ARG A 116 8.26 -4.32 -15.62
N ILE A 117 9.52 -4.75 -15.78
CA ILE A 117 10.56 -4.01 -16.51
C ILE A 117 10.20 -3.87 -18.00
N SER A 118 9.70 -4.94 -18.63
CA SER A 118 9.17 -4.89 -20.00
C SER A 118 8.02 -3.88 -20.15
N ALA A 119 7.07 -3.88 -19.20
CA ALA A 119 5.95 -2.95 -19.21
C ALA A 119 6.43 -1.50 -19.04
N PHE A 120 7.37 -1.27 -18.11
CA PHE A 120 8.02 0.01 -17.89
C PHE A 120 8.71 0.53 -19.16
N SER A 121 9.53 -0.31 -19.81
CA SER A 121 10.24 0.00 -21.05
C SER A 121 9.28 0.45 -22.16
N ASN A 122 8.12 -0.22 -22.28
CA ASN A 122 7.11 0.15 -23.24
C ASN A 122 6.35 1.44 -22.89
N TYR A 123 5.99 1.63 -21.61
CA TYR A 123 5.27 2.81 -21.16
C TYR A 123 6.11 4.09 -21.31
N TYR A 124 7.40 4.02 -21.05
CA TYR A 124 8.34 5.14 -21.15
C TYR A 124 9.12 5.19 -22.46
N ARG A 125 8.69 4.47 -23.50
CA ARG A 125 9.44 4.32 -24.76
C ARG A 125 9.91 5.64 -25.37
N GLU A 126 9.08 6.68 -25.32
CA GLU A 126 9.41 7.99 -25.89
C GLU A 126 10.40 8.82 -25.04
N LYS A 127 10.59 8.43 -23.78
CA LYS A 127 11.44 9.12 -22.80
C LYS A 127 12.75 8.39 -22.54
N LEU A 128 12.82 7.11 -22.90
CA LEU A 128 14.02 6.30 -22.79
C LEU A 128 14.90 6.46 -24.04
N PRO A 129 16.23 6.59 -23.88
CA PRO A 129 17.14 6.74 -25.02
C PRO A 129 17.31 5.42 -25.77
N VAL A 130 17.19 4.30 -25.07
CA VAL A 130 17.27 2.94 -25.61
C VAL A 130 16.18 2.05 -24.99
N PRO A 131 15.63 1.10 -25.75
CA PRO A 131 14.77 0.07 -25.19
C PRO A 131 15.53 -0.76 -24.14
N ILE A 132 14.85 -1.09 -23.04
CA ILE A 132 15.38 -2.03 -22.05
C ILE A 132 14.99 -3.45 -22.49
N GLU A 133 15.99 -4.30 -22.70
CA GLU A 133 15.83 -5.72 -22.98
C GLU A 133 16.07 -6.53 -21.70
N PRO A 134 15.03 -7.12 -21.09
CA PRO A 134 15.22 -7.95 -19.90
C PRO A 134 15.94 -9.26 -20.22
N ASP A 135 16.90 -9.62 -19.37
CA ASP A 135 17.47 -10.95 -19.32
C ASP A 135 16.43 -11.93 -18.76
N PRO A 136 16.02 -12.97 -19.51
CA PRO A 136 14.97 -13.89 -19.11
C PRO A 136 15.30 -14.70 -17.86
N GLU A 137 16.58 -14.89 -17.54
CA GLU A 137 17.06 -15.71 -16.43
C GLU A 137 17.52 -14.86 -15.23
N ASP A 138 17.82 -13.57 -15.42
CA ASP A 138 18.29 -12.68 -14.35
C ASP A 138 17.55 -11.33 -14.31
N ALA A 139 16.59 -11.23 -13.41
CA ALA A 139 15.85 -9.98 -13.21
C ALA A 139 16.67 -8.89 -12.51
N LEU A 140 17.73 -9.23 -11.79
CA LEU A 140 18.61 -8.24 -11.17
C LEU A 140 19.49 -7.57 -12.22
N ALA A 141 20.01 -8.34 -13.18
CA ALA A 141 20.68 -7.79 -14.36
C ALA A 141 19.72 -6.91 -15.18
N SER A 142 18.47 -7.35 -15.36
CA SER A 142 17.44 -6.57 -16.04
C SER A 142 17.14 -5.24 -15.33
N PHE A 143 17.10 -5.25 -13.99
CA PHE A 143 16.92 -4.03 -13.20
C PHE A 143 18.11 -3.08 -13.34
N GLN A 144 19.34 -3.59 -13.37
CA GLN A 144 20.53 -2.77 -13.65
C GLN A 144 20.48 -2.15 -15.06
N SER A 145 20.07 -2.91 -16.07
CA SER A 145 19.87 -2.39 -17.43
C SER A 145 18.84 -1.25 -17.47
N LEU A 146 17.74 -1.37 -16.71
CA LEU A 146 16.77 -0.28 -16.55
C LEU A 146 17.42 0.96 -15.93
N LEU A 147 18.16 0.80 -14.84
CA LEU A 147 18.84 1.90 -14.14
C LEU A 147 19.85 2.62 -15.07
N ASN A 148 20.62 1.87 -15.85
CA ASN A 148 21.56 2.43 -16.83
C ASN A 148 20.85 3.23 -17.94
N ALA A 149 19.65 2.80 -18.36
CA ALA A 149 18.87 3.50 -19.38
C ALA A 149 18.30 4.83 -18.84
N ILE A 150 17.76 4.84 -17.62
CA ILE A 150 17.18 6.06 -17.03
C ILE A 150 18.24 7.10 -16.66
N GLN A 151 19.45 6.69 -16.25
CA GLN A 151 20.52 7.62 -15.87
C GLN A 151 20.92 8.57 -17.00
N GLN A 152 20.75 8.15 -18.24
CA GLN A 152 21.04 8.96 -19.44
C GLN A 152 20.02 10.07 -19.69
N THR A 153 18.88 10.07 -18.98
CA THR A 153 17.77 11.02 -19.19
C THR A 153 17.80 12.22 -18.24
N GLY A 154 18.57 12.13 -17.15
CA GLY A 154 18.54 13.11 -16.05
C GLY A 154 17.33 13.01 -15.12
N HIS A 155 16.41 12.06 -15.34
CA HIS A 155 15.26 11.80 -14.46
C HIS A 155 15.51 10.58 -13.57
N PRO A 156 15.33 10.71 -12.24
CA PRO A 156 15.50 9.59 -11.32
C PRO A 156 14.32 8.61 -11.34
N LEU A 157 14.55 7.43 -10.77
CA LEU A 157 13.53 6.42 -10.50
C LEU A 157 12.93 6.59 -9.09
N TYR A 158 11.61 6.46 -9.02
CA TYR A 158 10.87 6.17 -7.80
C TYR A 158 10.38 4.73 -7.87
N LEU A 159 10.89 3.89 -6.97
CA LEU A 159 10.44 2.50 -6.81
C LEU A 159 9.34 2.40 -5.73
N LEU A 160 8.17 1.91 -6.13
CA LEU A 160 7.06 1.58 -5.22
C LEU A 160 7.00 0.06 -5.04
N ILE A 161 6.97 -0.42 -3.80
CA ILE A 161 6.90 -1.87 -3.49
C ILE A 161 5.67 -2.11 -2.60
N ASP A 162 4.65 -2.78 -3.13
CA ASP A 162 3.47 -3.24 -2.37
C ASP A 162 3.58 -4.71 -1.97
N GLU A 163 2.93 -5.04 -0.85
CA GLU A 163 2.93 -6.35 -0.21
C GLU A 163 4.33 -6.99 -0.11
N TYR A 164 5.32 -6.21 0.33
CA TYR A 164 6.71 -6.69 0.44
C TYR A 164 6.84 -7.96 1.32
N ASP A 165 5.93 -8.11 2.27
CA ASP A 165 5.80 -9.22 3.21
C ASP A 165 4.94 -10.38 2.69
N ASN A 166 4.53 -10.39 1.42
CA ASN A 166 3.66 -11.44 0.87
C ASN A 166 4.26 -12.84 1.05
N PHE A 167 5.53 -13.04 0.68
CA PHE A 167 6.21 -14.33 0.83
C PHE A 167 6.24 -14.80 2.28
N ALA A 168 6.58 -13.91 3.21
CA ALA A 168 6.58 -14.23 4.63
C ALA A 168 5.17 -14.62 5.11
N ASN A 169 4.16 -13.85 4.71
CA ASN A 169 2.77 -14.12 5.06
C ASN A 169 2.30 -15.48 4.52
N GLU A 170 2.59 -15.84 3.27
CA GLU A 170 2.14 -17.12 2.69
C GLU A 170 2.85 -18.33 3.28
N LEU A 171 4.15 -18.22 3.57
CA LEU A 171 4.99 -19.32 4.04
C LEU A 171 4.89 -19.55 5.55
N MET A 172 4.70 -18.51 6.35
CA MET A 172 4.58 -18.63 7.82
C MET A 172 3.22 -19.20 8.25
N ILE A 173 2.18 -19.08 7.43
CA ILE A 173 0.82 -19.53 7.76
C ILE A 173 0.68 -21.05 7.67
N ARG A 174 1.53 -21.71 6.89
CA ARG A 174 1.43 -23.12 6.58
C ARG A 174 2.55 -23.88 7.29
N HIS A 175 2.32 -24.20 8.56
CA HIS A 175 3.25 -24.96 9.42
C HIS A 175 3.44 -26.41 8.96
N ARG A 176 4.19 -26.61 7.88
CA ARG A 176 4.81 -27.89 7.53
C ARG A 176 6.34 -27.69 7.61
N PRO A 177 7.13 -28.68 8.05
CA PRO A 177 8.59 -28.58 8.12
C PRO A 177 9.25 -28.15 6.80
N ALA A 178 8.65 -28.52 5.68
CA ALA A 178 9.09 -28.12 4.35
C ALA A 178 8.93 -26.62 4.07
N GLU A 179 8.02 -25.93 4.76
CA GLU A 179 7.69 -24.52 4.53
C GLU A 179 8.57 -23.58 5.37
N GLU A 180 8.96 -24.02 6.58
CA GLU A 180 9.99 -23.35 7.37
C GLU A 180 11.35 -23.38 6.65
N SER A 181 11.71 -24.52 6.03
CA SER A 181 12.90 -24.61 5.17
C SER A 181 12.82 -23.69 3.95
N ARG A 182 11.64 -23.48 3.36
CA ARG A 182 11.43 -22.56 2.22
C ARG A 182 11.51 -21.09 2.64
N TYR A 183 10.90 -20.74 3.77
CA TYR A 183 11.01 -19.41 4.36
C TYR A 183 12.48 -19.03 4.55
N GLN A 184 13.26 -19.91 5.19
CA GLN A 184 14.69 -19.72 5.41
C GLN A 184 15.47 -19.63 4.09
N ALA A 185 15.13 -20.42 3.07
CA ALA A 185 15.82 -20.36 1.78
C ALA A 185 15.58 -19.07 0.99
N LEU A 186 14.42 -18.41 1.18
CA LEU A 186 14.05 -17.20 0.43
C LEU A 186 14.42 -15.91 1.15
N LEU A 187 14.24 -15.87 2.47
CA LEU A 187 14.39 -14.68 3.30
C LEU A 187 15.66 -14.69 4.16
N SER A 188 16.25 -15.87 4.44
CA SER A 188 17.49 -16.00 5.20
C SER A 188 18.70 -16.32 4.31
N GLY A 189 19.91 -16.21 4.87
CA GLY A 189 21.15 -16.58 4.15
C GLY A 189 21.44 -15.67 2.94
N GLU A 190 21.54 -16.25 1.74
CA GLU A 190 21.70 -15.59 0.44
C GLU A 190 20.45 -15.71 -0.45
N GLY A 191 19.25 -15.83 0.15
CA GLY A 191 18.00 -15.99 -0.59
C GLY A 191 17.67 -14.85 -1.56
N VAL A 192 16.83 -15.13 -2.55
CA VAL A 192 16.49 -14.22 -3.66
C VAL A 192 15.95 -12.87 -3.20
N MET A 193 15.15 -12.81 -2.13
CA MET A 193 14.62 -11.55 -1.61
C MET A 193 15.72 -10.66 -1.04
N LYS A 194 16.70 -11.28 -0.37
CA LYS A 194 17.86 -10.58 0.16
C LYS A 194 18.75 -10.04 -0.97
N ALA A 195 18.96 -10.83 -2.03
CA ALA A 195 19.68 -10.38 -3.22
C ALA A 195 18.97 -9.20 -3.91
N LEU A 196 17.64 -9.26 -4.06
CA LEU A 196 16.82 -8.19 -4.61
C LEU A 196 16.95 -6.89 -3.80
N PHE A 197 16.75 -6.94 -2.48
CA PHE A 197 16.85 -5.75 -1.64
C PHE A 197 18.27 -5.20 -1.52
N LYS A 198 19.31 -6.04 -1.60
CA LYS A 198 20.70 -5.57 -1.77
C LYS A 198 20.86 -4.78 -3.07
N SER A 199 20.27 -5.27 -4.17
CA SER A 199 20.28 -4.58 -5.46
C SER A 199 19.56 -3.23 -5.37
N VAL A 200 18.38 -3.18 -4.73
CA VAL A 200 17.66 -1.91 -4.47
C VAL A 200 18.50 -0.93 -3.64
N LYS A 201 19.15 -1.40 -2.57
CA LYS A 201 20.04 -0.55 -1.74
C LYS A 201 21.22 -0.01 -2.53
N ALA A 202 21.86 -0.85 -3.34
CA ALA A 202 22.95 -0.44 -4.22
C ALA A 202 22.47 0.61 -5.23
N ALA A 203 21.28 0.41 -5.80
CA ALA A 203 20.68 1.33 -6.74
C ALA A 203 20.40 2.71 -6.12
N ALA A 204 19.89 2.73 -4.89
CA ALA A 204 19.62 3.96 -4.13
C ALA A 204 20.90 4.72 -3.76
N SER A 205 22.07 4.08 -3.83
CA SER A 205 23.37 4.65 -3.52
C SER A 205 24.05 5.31 -4.74
N GLY A 206 23.27 5.89 -5.65
CA GLY A 206 23.77 6.68 -6.78
C GLY A 206 23.59 6.07 -8.18
N GLN A 207 22.84 4.98 -8.33
CA GLN A 207 22.57 4.37 -9.65
C GLN A 207 21.25 4.83 -10.28
N GLY A 208 20.76 6.02 -9.92
CA GLY A 208 19.54 6.61 -10.49
C GLY A 208 18.24 6.29 -9.77
N LEU A 209 18.24 5.36 -8.80
CA LEU A 209 17.12 5.21 -7.86
C LEU A 209 17.23 6.30 -6.78
N ARG A 210 16.21 7.17 -6.69
CA ARG A 210 16.19 8.28 -5.75
C ARG A 210 15.23 8.05 -4.59
N ARG A 211 14.06 7.48 -4.86
CA ARG A 211 13.07 7.20 -3.82
C ARG A 211 12.59 5.76 -3.83
N VAL A 212 12.34 5.20 -2.64
CA VAL A 212 11.71 3.90 -2.43
C VAL A 212 10.57 4.05 -1.43
N PHE A 213 9.38 3.57 -1.76
CA PHE A 213 8.26 3.53 -0.83
C PHE A 213 7.71 2.11 -0.75
N ILE A 214 7.82 1.52 0.44
CA ILE A 214 7.50 0.12 0.68
C ILE A 214 6.25 0.03 1.54
N THR A 215 5.29 -0.78 1.12
CA THR A 215 4.06 -1.07 1.87
C THR A 215 3.91 -2.54 2.18
N GLY A 216 3.31 -2.83 3.33
CA GLY A 216 3.05 -4.19 3.80
C GLY A 216 2.11 -4.21 5.00
N VAL A 217 2.02 -5.36 5.65
CA VAL A 217 1.20 -5.55 6.86
C VAL A 217 2.05 -5.66 8.11
N SER A 218 3.13 -6.42 8.05
CA SER A 218 3.96 -6.78 9.21
C SER A 218 5.42 -6.38 9.00
N PRO A 219 6.16 -5.98 10.05
CA PRO A 219 7.60 -5.73 9.97
C PRO A 219 8.46 -7.02 10.02
N VAL A 220 7.85 -8.20 10.26
CA VAL A 220 8.58 -9.47 10.46
C VAL A 220 9.47 -9.83 9.26
N ALA A 221 8.98 -9.62 8.03
CA ALA A 221 9.81 -9.88 6.85
C ALA A 221 11.00 -8.92 6.78
N MET A 222 10.82 -7.66 7.19
CA MET A 222 11.92 -6.70 7.23
C MET A 222 12.98 -7.09 8.25
N SER A 223 12.63 -7.63 9.43
CA SER A 223 13.63 -7.98 10.45
C SER A 223 14.68 -8.97 9.92
N ASP A 224 14.28 -9.93 9.10
CA ASP A 224 15.21 -10.89 8.48
C ASP A 224 16.03 -10.26 7.33
N LEU A 225 15.44 -9.26 6.65
CA LEU A 225 16.08 -8.49 5.59
C LEU A 225 16.96 -7.34 6.10
N THR A 226 16.89 -6.96 7.38
CA THR A 226 17.63 -5.82 7.97
C THR A 226 19.14 -5.87 7.70
N SER A 227 19.74 -7.06 7.71
CA SER A 227 21.16 -7.23 7.36
C SER A 227 21.52 -6.80 5.94
N SER A 228 20.53 -6.65 5.06
CA SER A 228 20.67 -6.30 3.64
C SER A 228 20.02 -4.99 3.25
N TYR A 229 18.96 -4.58 3.96
CA TYR A 229 18.20 -3.37 3.68
C TYR A 229 17.90 -2.59 4.96
N ASN A 230 18.93 -1.97 5.53
CA ASN A 230 18.87 -1.15 6.74
C ASN A 230 18.78 0.37 6.46
N VAL A 231 18.34 0.73 5.26
CA VAL A 231 18.32 2.13 4.78
C VAL A 231 16.91 2.72 4.75
N ALA A 232 15.87 1.90 4.95
CA ALA A 232 14.50 2.37 5.02
C ALA A 232 14.17 2.94 6.39
N GLU A 233 13.48 4.07 6.40
CA GLU A 233 12.94 4.69 7.59
C GLU A 233 11.51 4.21 7.88
N ASP A 234 11.30 3.77 9.11
CA ASP A 234 10.03 3.24 9.59
C ASP A 234 9.06 4.38 9.95
N ILE A 235 8.27 4.82 8.99
CA ILE A 235 7.36 5.95 9.18
C ILE A 235 5.99 5.55 9.76
N TYR A 236 5.70 4.26 9.84
CA TYR A 236 4.35 3.76 10.11
C TYR A 236 3.84 4.01 11.53
N LEU A 237 4.73 4.24 12.50
CA LEU A 237 4.36 4.61 13.88
C LEU A 237 4.47 6.11 14.17
N LEU A 238 4.88 6.93 13.19
CA LEU A 238 5.07 8.35 13.43
C LEU A 238 3.70 9.06 13.49
N PRO A 239 3.51 10.01 14.44
CA PRO A 239 2.24 10.72 14.63
C PRO A 239 1.68 11.36 13.37
N HIS A 240 2.54 11.98 12.56
CA HIS A 240 2.16 12.71 11.35
C HIS A 240 1.58 11.81 10.26
N PHE A 241 1.90 10.51 10.26
CA PHE A 241 1.38 9.54 9.30
C PHE A 241 0.25 8.66 9.86
N ASN A 242 -0.21 8.90 11.09
CA ASN A 242 -1.28 8.13 11.72
C ASN A 242 -2.56 8.09 10.85
N ALA A 243 -2.90 9.23 10.25
CA ALA A 243 -4.08 9.38 9.39
C ALA A 243 -3.77 9.40 7.88
N LEU A 244 -2.55 9.03 7.47
CA LEU A 244 -2.18 8.93 6.05
C LEU A 244 -3.10 7.95 5.29
N CYS A 245 -3.64 6.97 6.00
CA CYS A 245 -4.71 6.09 5.53
C CYS A 245 -5.80 5.99 6.59
N GLY A 246 -7.05 5.79 6.16
CA GLY A 246 -8.23 5.75 7.02
C GLY A 246 -8.95 7.09 7.13
N PHE A 247 -10.14 7.06 7.73
CA PHE A 247 -10.97 8.25 7.92
C PHE A 247 -10.90 8.77 9.35
N ARG A 248 -11.03 10.08 9.49
CA ARG A 248 -11.27 10.77 10.77
C ARG A 248 -12.77 10.83 11.02
N GLU A 249 -13.14 10.94 12.29
CA GLU A 249 -14.54 11.10 12.73
C GLU A 249 -15.28 12.20 11.95
N GLY A 250 -14.64 13.37 11.79
CA GLY A 250 -15.24 14.50 11.08
C GLY A 250 -15.57 14.18 9.61
N GLU A 251 -14.70 13.42 8.93
CA GLU A 251 -14.90 13.05 7.53
C GLU A 251 -16.05 12.05 7.35
N ILE A 252 -16.21 11.15 8.33
CA ILE A 252 -17.37 10.25 8.39
C ILE A 252 -18.64 11.05 8.66
N SER A 253 -18.59 11.99 9.60
CA SER A 253 -19.70 12.89 9.93
C SER A 253 -20.13 13.69 8.69
N ASP A 254 -19.19 14.27 7.96
CA ASP A 254 -19.48 15.06 6.75
C ASP A 254 -20.15 14.20 5.67
N ALA A 255 -19.65 12.98 5.44
CA ALA A 255 -20.27 12.04 4.51
C ALA A 255 -21.71 11.66 4.93
N LEU A 256 -21.93 11.40 6.22
CA LEU A 256 -23.25 11.10 6.77
C LEU A 256 -24.20 12.30 6.68
N SER A 257 -23.72 13.52 6.87
CA SER A 257 -24.52 14.74 6.69
C SER A 257 -24.98 14.91 5.24
N VAL A 258 -24.13 14.60 4.27
CA VAL A 258 -24.53 14.63 2.84
C VAL A 258 -25.59 13.55 2.56
N ILE A 259 -25.37 12.31 3.04
CA ILE A 259 -26.34 11.22 2.88
C ILE A 259 -27.67 11.60 3.56
N GLY A 260 -27.64 12.17 4.76
CA GLY A 260 -28.84 12.58 5.49
C GLY A 260 -29.68 13.58 4.72
N LYS A 261 -29.06 14.53 4.03
CA LYS A 261 -29.75 15.46 3.13
C LYS A 261 -30.33 14.76 1.90
N GLU A 262 -29.58 13.86 1.26
CA GLU A 262 -30.02 13.13 0.06
C GLU A 262 -31.14 12.11 0.37
N CYS A 263 -31.17 11.54 1.58
CA CYS A 263 -32.13 10.54 2.05
C CYS A 263 -33.25 11.10 2.94
N GLU A 264 -33.32 12.43 3.17
CA GLU A 264 -34.29 13.09 4.06
C GLU A 264 -34.30 12.53 5.50
N LEU A 265 -33.12 12.19 6.03
CA LEU A 265 -32.96 11.65 7.38
C LEU A 265 -32.85 12.78 8.42
N THR A 266 -33.37 12.51 9.61
CA THR A 266 -33.21 13.40 10.77
C THR A 266 -31.77 13.38 11.28
N GLU A 267 -31.36 14.44 11.98
CA GLU A 267 -30.05 14.50 12.64
C GLU A 267 -29.84 13.32 13.62
N SER A 268 -30.91 12.87 14.29
CA SER A 268 -30.88 11.70 15.18
C SER A 268 -30.46 10.44 14.42
N GLN A 269 -31.04 10.17 13.25
CA GLN A 269 -30.72 8.98 12.44
C GLN A 269 -29.29 9.01 11.91
N THR A 270 -28.80 10.17 11.47
CA THR A 270 -27.39 10.32 11.08
C THR A 270 -26.44 10.20 12.28
N GLY A 271 -26.86 10.67 13.45
CA GLY A 271 -26.12 10.55 14.70
C GLY A 271 -26.01 9.10 15.19
N GLU A 272 -27.09 8.32 15.09
CA GLU A 272 -27.10 6.88 15.34
C GLU A 272 -26.19 6.13 14.38
N ALA A 273 -26.18 6.50 13.09
CA ALA A 273 -25.26 5.93 12.11
C ALA A 273 -23.80 6.21 12.46
N LEU A 274 -23.47 7.45 12.85
CA LEU A 274 -22.14 7.82 13.28
C LEU A 274 -21.72 7.03 14.54
N ALA A 275 -22.61 6.94 15.53
CA ALA A 275 -22.36 6.18 16.76
C ALA A 275 -22.10 4.70 16.47
N MET A 276 -22.85 4.10 15.54
CA MET A 276 -22.62 2.72 15.09
C MET A 276 -21.26 2.57 14.41
N MET A 277 -20.93 3.45 13.46
CA MET A 277 -19.62 3.43 12.81
C MET A 277 -18.48 3.60 13.82
N ARG A 278 -18.66 4.46 14.83
CA ARG A 278 -17.69 4.67 15.91
C ARG A 278 -17.42 3.38 16.67
N THR A 279 -18.46 2.66 17.07
CA THR A 279 -18.34 1.41 17.82
C THR A 279 -17.65 0.31 17.00
N PHE A 280 -18.01 0.15 15.73
CA PHE A 280 -17.55 -1.00 14.94
C PHE A 280 -16.27 -0.75 14.14
N TYR A 281 -15.95 0.51 13.80
CA TYR A 281 -14.91 0.82 12.81
C TYR A 281 -13.81 1.75 13.33
N ASN A 282 -14.02 2.48 14.44
CA ASN A 282 -13.09 3.49 14.99
C ASN A 282 -12.17 2.95 16.09
N GLY A 283 -11.33 1.97 15.74
CA GLY A 283 -10.46 1.28 16.71
C GLY A 283 -8.97 1.36 16.40
N TYR A 284 -8.55 2.01 15.30
CA TYR A 284 -7.16 1.96 14.87
C TYR A 284 -6.39 3.18 15.35
N ARG A 285 -5.29 2.90 16.05
CA ARG A 285 -4.28 3.87 16.46
C ARG A 285 -2.91 3.31 16.10
N PHE A 286 -2.17 4.01 15.26
CA PHE A 286 -0.87 3.54 14.78
C PHE A 286 0.31 4.26 15.45
N SER A 287 0.05 5.35 16.16
CA SER A 287 1.07 6.10 16.90
C SER A 287 0.63 6.29 18.34
N ASP A 288 1.50 5.99 19.30
CA ASP A 288 1.22 6.20 20.72
C ASP A 288 1.13 7.69 21.08
N GLY A 289 1.77 8.57 20.31
CA GLY A 289 1.69 10.02 20.48
C GLY A 289 0.40 10.68 19.98
N VAL A 290 -0.62 9.90 19.58
CA VAL A 290 -1.86 10.44 19.01
C VAL A 290 -3.07 9.83 19.71
N GLU A 291 -3.92 10.66 20.32
CA GLU A 291 -5.15 10.17 20.95
C GLU A 291 -6.25 9.84 19.94
N LYS A 292 -6.23 10.47 18.76
CA LYS A 292 -7.26 10.32 17.74
C LYS A 292 -7.11 8.99 16.99
N HIS A 293 -8.15 8.17 17.08
CA HIS A 293 -8.29 6.97 16.27
C HIS A 293 -8.65 7.30 14.82
N VAL A 294 -8.41 6.33 13.95
CA VAL A 294 -8.85 6.34 12.56
C VAL A 294 -9.78 5.16 12.29
N TYR A 295 -10.75 5.42 11.43
CA TYR A 295 -11.71 4.44 10.97
C TYR A 295 -11.09 3.53 9.92
N ASN A 296 -11.40 2.23 9.98
CA ASN A 296 -11.08 1.31 8.89
C ASN A 296 -11.75 1.77 7.59
N PRO A 297 -10.98 2.11 6.53
CA PRO A 297 -11.57 2.73 5.35
C PRO A 297 -12.46 1.78 4.56
N THR A 298 -12.15 0.49 4.50
CA THR A 298 -12.98 -0.48 3.77
C THR A 298 -14.33 -0.67 4.44
N LEU A 299 -14.34 -0.83 5.77
CA LEU A 299 -15.59 -0.97 6.53
C LEU A 299 -16.41 0.31 6.53
N ALA A 300 -15.74 1.47 6.65
CA ALA A 300 -16.42 2.76 6.57
C ALA A 300 -17.08 2.95 5.19
N LEU A 301 -16.36 2.68 4.09
CA LEU A 301 -16.92 2.77 2.74
C LEU A 301 -18.03 1.75 2.50
N TYR A 302 -17.91 0.53 3.03
CA TYR A 302 -18.97 -0.47 2.99
C TYR A 302 -20.25 0.04 3.64
N PHE A 303 -20.14 0.54 4.87
CA PHE A 303 -21.27 1.07 5.63
C PHE A 303 -21.89 2.27 4.92
N LEU A 304 -21.09 3.27 4.56
CA LEU A 304 -21.57 4.50 3.92
C LEU A 304 -22.26 4.19 2.60
N LYS A 305 -21.72 3.27 1.80
CA LYS A 305 -22.33 2.84 0.54
C LYS A 305 -23.67 2.14 0.74
N ALA A 306 -23.77 1.24 1.72
CA ALA A 306 -25.01 0.54 2.02
C ALA A 306 -26.06 1.49 2.62
N PHE A 307 -25.64 2.35 3.54
CA PHE A 307 -26.48 3.36 4.19
C PHE A 307 -27.03 4.36 3.17
N HIS A 308 -26.21 4.82 2.23
CA HIS A 308 -26.63 5.71 1.15
C HIS A 308 -27.60 5.04 0.17
N ARG A 309 -27.39 3.77 -0.17
CA ARG A 309 -28.27 3.03 -1.09
C ARG A 309 -29.65 2.79 -0.50
N ASP A 310 -29.71 2.39 0.76
CA ASP A 310 -30.95 1.89 1.38
C ASP A 310 -31.61 2.92 2.31
N CYS A 311 -30.96 4.07 2.54
CA CYS A 311 -31.35 5.11 3.50
C CYS A 311 -31.67 4.55 4.91
N ARG A 312 -30.96 3.48 5.30
CA ARG A 312 -31.09 2.78 6.59
C ARG A 312 -29.81 2.00 6.89
N HIS A 313 -29.61 1.60 8.15
CA HIS A 313 -28.43 0.83 8.55
C HIS A 313 -28.32 -0.50 7.77
N PRO A 314 -27.08 -0.90 7.41
CA PRO A 314 -26.86 -2.22 6.84
C PRO A 314 -27.20 -3.31 7.87
N ARG A 315 -27.77 -4.42 7.38
CA ARG A 315 -28.11 -5.57 8.24
C ARG A 315 -26.87 -6.28 8.79
N GLU A 316 -25.80 -6.31 8.00
CA GLU A 316 -24.51 -6.85 8.38
C GLU A 316 -23.54 -5.68 8.57
N LEU A 317 -22.92 -5.58 9.75
CA LEU A 317 -21.97 -4.51 10.07
C LEU A 317 -20.53 -4.87 9.71
N LEU A 318 -20.25 -6.14 9.45
CA LEU A 318 -18.94 -6.61 9.06
C LEU A 318 -18.97 -7.05 7.61
N ASP A 319 -18.03 -6.53 6.83
CA ASP A 319 -17.80 -6.99 5.48
C ASP A 319 -17.22 -8.42 5.52
N SER A 320 -17.91 -9.38 4.92
CA SER A 320 -17.44 -10.77 4.83
C SER A 320 -16.10 -10.89 4.12
N ASN A 321 -15.74 -9.91 3.28
CA ASN A 321 -14.45 -9.88 2.61
C ASN A 321 -13.29 -9.44 3.54
N LEU A 322 -13.60 -8.93 4.74
CA LEU A 322 -12.65 -8.65 5.82
C LEU A 322 -12.70 -9.72 6.92
N ALA A 323 -13.50 -10.77 6.74
CA ALA A 323 -13.54 -11.88 7.69
C ALA A 323 -12.13 -12.46 7.88
N MET A 324 -11.71 -12.60 9.14
CA MET A 324 -10.48 -13.29 9.46
C MET A 324 -10.52 -14.70 8.89
N ASP A 325 -9.45 -15.10 8.21
CA ASP A 325 -9.27 -16.47 7.75
C ASP A 325 -9.39 -17.41 8.95
N ARG A 326 -10.32 -18.37 8.87
CA ARG A 326 -10.54 -19.36 9.93
C ARG A 326 -9.25 -20.10 10.29
N ASN A 327 -8.36 -20.33 9.33
CA ASN A 327 -7.07 -20.95 9.57
C ASN A 327 -6.15 -20.05 10.43
N LYS A 328 -6.22 -18.72 10.27
CA LYS A 328 -5.49 -17.76 11.12
C LYS A 328 -6.02 -17.75 12.55
N MET A 329 -7.35 -17.81 12.72
CA MET A 329 -7.96 -17.91 14.05
C MET A 329 -7.56 -19.22 14.74
N HIS A 330 -7.58 -20.35 14.03
CA HIS A 330 -7.10 -21.62 14.57
C HIS A 330 -5.60 -21.59 14.91
N TYR A 331 -4.79 -20.95 14.07
CA TYR A 331 -3.37 -20.77 14.33
C TYR A 331 -3.13 -19.93 15.60
N ILE A 332 -3.73 -18.75 15.71
CA ILE A 332 -3.59 -17.90 16.91
C ILE A 332 -4.08 -18.66 18.14
N ALA A 333 -5.21 -19.35 18.07
CA ALA A 333 -5.73 -20.16 19.18
C ALA A 333 -4.82 -21.34 19.57
N SER A 334 -3.89 -21.75 18.70
CA SER A 334 -2.91 -22.82 18.96
C SER A 334 -1.59 -22.31 19.56
N LEU A 335 -1.32 -21.00 19.50
CA LEU A 335 -0.14 -20.38 20.12
C LEU A 335 -0.28 -20.34 21.64
N SER A 336 0.86 -20.38 22.34
CA SER A 336 0.92 -20.12 23.78
C SER A 336 0.33 -18.75 24.08
N GLU A 337 -0.62 -18.67 25.01
CA GLU A 337 -1.43 -17.48 25.33
C GLU A 337 -2.39 -16.99 24.23
N GLY A 338 -2.38 -17.56 23.04
CA GLY A 338 -3.19 -17.07 21.92
C GLY A 338 -4.69 -17.19 22.13
N ARG A 339 -5.16 -18.18 22.91
CA ARG A 339 -6.57 -18.22 23.35
C ARG A 339 -6.93 -17.03 24.24
N LYS A 340 -6.06 -16.69 25.19
CA LYS A 340 -6.26 -15.56 26.10
C LYS A 340 -6.30 -14.25 25.30
N LEU A 341 -5.40 -14.10 24.34
CA LEU A 341 -5.33 -12.97 23.43
C LEU A 341 -6.61 -12.81 22.58
N ILE A 342 -7.22 -13.92 22.14
CA ILE A 342 -8.53 -13.90 21.45
C ILE A 342 -9.65 -13.48 22.41
N PHE A 343 -9.68 -14.01 23.65
CA PHE A 343 -10.71 -13.65 24.63
C PHE A 343 -10.59 -12.18 25.07
N ASP A 344 -9.37 -11.69 25.29
CA ASP A 344 -9.10 -10.29 25.65
C ASP A 344 -9.48 -9.33 24.51
N ALA A 345 -9.40 -9.75 23.25
CA ALA A 345 -9.81 -8.95 22.09
C ALA A 345 -11.33 -8.95 21.82
N LEU A 346 -12.07 -9.86 22.46
CA LEU A 346 -13.53 -10.00 22.32
C LEU A 346 -14.31 -9.46 23.54
N ALA A 347 -13.61 -9.14 24.63
CA ALA A 347 -14.16 -8.50 25.84
C ALA A 347 -14.11 -6.98 25.71
#